data_AF-A0A4S4BAR3-F1
#
_entry.id   AF-A0A4S4BAR3-F1
#
_cell.length_a   1.000
_cell.length_b   1.000
_cell.length_c   1.000
_cell.angle_alpha   90.00
_cell.angle_beta   90.00
_cell.angle_gamma   90.00
#
_symmetry.space_group_name_H-M   'P 1'
#
loop_
_entity.id
_entity.type
_entity.pdbx_description
1 polymer ?
#
loop_
_entity_poly.entity_id
_entity_poly.type
_entity_poly.pdbx_seq_one_letter_code
_entity_poly.pdbx_strand_id
1 'polypeptide(L)'
;MTPFALLLIVGAVALDVAANVLLKRSDGFRHKGLGIAAVALVLLAFTLLGVAVREVPVAVAYAAWGGLGIVTTALLSRRLDGTRLTPTAWAGLALILGSVALLHSHG
;
A
#
# COMPACT_ATOMS: atom_id res chain seq x y z
N MET A 1 -9.69 8.83 13.69
CA MET A 1 -10.03 7.80 12.69
C MET A 1 -10.92 6.77 13.34
N THR A 2 -12.05 6.40 12.73
CA THR A 2 -12.90 5.32 13.27
C THR A 2 -12.19 3.96 13.14
N PRO A 3 -12.40 3.00 14.07
CA PRO A 3 -11.82 1.66 13.96
C PRO A 3 -12.18 0.96 12.64
N PHE A 4 -13.37 1.26 12.11
CA PHE A 4 -13.83 0.77 10.83
C PHE A 4 -13.00 1.28 9.65
N ALA A 5 -12.73 2.59 9.57
CA ALA A 5 -11.89 3.16 8.52
C ALA A 5 -10.46 2.58 8.54
N LEU A 6 -9.90 2.35 9.73
CA LEU A 6 -8.59 1.74 9.88
C LEU A 6 -8.56 0.30 9.34
N LEU A 7 -9.59 -0.50 9.63
CA LEU A 7 -9.72 -1.86 9.09
C LEU A 7 -9.78 -1.85 7.55
N LEU A 8 -10.53 -0.92 6.97
CA LEU A 8 -10.63 -0.78 5.51
C LEU A 8 -9.29 -0.39 4.88
N ILE A 9 -8.56 0.56 5.48
CA ILE A 9 -7.24 0.99 4.98
C ILE A 9 -6.23 -0.16 5.08
N VAL A 10 -6.18 -0.88 6.21
CA VAL A 10 -5.28 -2.03 6.37
C VAL A 10 -5.61 -3.13 5.37
N GLY A 11 -6.90 -3.41 5.14
CA GLY A 11 -7.35 -4.35 4.10
C GLY A 11 -6.95 -3.91 2.70
N ALA A 12 -7.10 -2.61 2.37
CA ALA A 12 -6.67 -2.04 1.10
C ALA A 12 -5.15 -2.16 0.90
N VAL A 13 -4.35 -1.90 1.92
CA VAL A 13 -2.89 -2.08 1.88
C VAL A 13 -2.53 -3.55 1.64
N ALA A 14 -3.17 -4.49 2.34
CA ALA A 14 -2.87 -5.91 2.19
C ALA A 14 -3.14 -6.41 0.77
N LEU A 15 -4.26 -5.99 0.17
CA LEU A 15 -4.61 -6.32 -1.21
C LEU A 15 -3.68 -5.65 -2.22
N ASP A 16 -3.30 -4.39 -2.00
CA ASP A 16 -2.37 -3.68 -2.86
C ASP A 16 -0.97 -4.33 -2.85
N VAL A 17 -0.47 -4.70 -1.67
CA VAL A 17 0.79 -5.44 -1.55
C VAL A 17 0.70 -6.79 -2.26
N ALA A 18 -0.41 -7.53 -2.11
CA ALA A 18 -0.62 -8.79 -2.81
C ALA A 18 -0.69 -8.58 -4.35
N ALA A 19 -1.35 -7.53 -4.81
CA ALA A 19 -1.41 -7.14 -6.21
C ALA A 19 0.00 -6.87 -6.77
N ASN A 20 0.83 -6.11 -6.06
CA ASN A 20 2.21 -5.83 -6.46
C ASN A 20 3.07 -7.10 -6.55
N VAL A 21 2.91 -8.04 -5.61
CA VAL A 21 3.61 -9.34 -5.65
C VAL A 21 3.17 -10.15 -6.88
N LEU A 22 1.86 -10.26 -7.14
CA LEU A 22 1.35 -10.99 -8.29
C LEU A 22 1.75 -10.33 -9.61
N LEU A 23 1.72 -8.99 -9.68
CA LEU A 23 2.12 -8.23 -10.84
C LEU A 23 3.59 -8.49 -11.17
N LYS A 24 4.47 -8.45 -10.16
CA LYS A 24 5.88 -8.80 -10.34
C LYS A 24 6.06 -10.24 -10.83
N ARG A 25 5.33 -11.19 -10.25
CA ARG A 25 5.37 -12.60 -10.67
C ARG A 25 4.77 -12.84 -12.06
N SER A 26 3.93 -11.92 -12.55
CA SER A 26 3.33 -12.04 -13.89
C SER A 26 4.35 -11.91 -15.02
N ASP A 27 5.57 -11.43 -14.72
CA ASP A 27 6.64 -11.15 -15.69
C ASP A 27 6.13 -10.24 -16.83
N GLY A 28 5.62 -9.06 -16.47
CA GLY A 28 5.07 -8.10 -17.42
C GLY A 28 3.87 -8.64 -18.20
N PHE A 29 2.94 -9.33 -17.52
CA PHE A 29 1.76 -9.97 -18.12
C PHE A 29 2.03 -11.14 -19.07
N ARG A 30 3.26 -11.67 -19.11
CA ARG A 30 3.52 -12.96 -19.79
C ARG A 30 2.69 -14.09 -19.19
N HIS A 31 2.56 -14.13 -17.85
CA HIS A 31 1.60 -14.96 -17.15
C HIS A 31 0.29 -14.21 -16.96
N LYS A 32 -0.55 -14.19 -18.00
CA LYS A 32 -1.80 -13.42 -18.02
C LYS A 32 -2.71 -13.66 -16.81
N GLY A 33 -2.80 -14.90 -16.32
CA GLY A 33 -3.60 -15.22 -15.13
C GLY A 33 -3.17 -14.47 -13.88
N LEU A 34 -1.85 -14.39 -13.62
CA LEU A 34 -1.30 -13.64 -12.48
C LEU A 34 -1.47 -12.13 -12.67
N GLY A 35 -1.28 -11.63 -13.90
CA GLY A 35 -1.48 -10.22 -14.22
C GLY A 35 -2.93 -9.77 -14.03
N ILE A 36 -3.90 -10.56 -14.51
CA ILE A 36 -5.33 -10.29 -14.33
C ILE A 36 -5.69 -10.34 -12.84
N ALA A 37 -5.19 -11.33 -12.11
CA ALA A 37 -5.41 -11.42 -10.67
C ALA A 37 -4.84 -10.20 -9.92
N ALA A 38 -3.66 -9.71 -10.30
CA ALA A 38 -3.08 -8.50 -9.73
C ALA A 38 -3.98 -7.27 -9.96
N VAL A 39 -4.49 -7.09 -11.18
CA VAL A 39 -5.43 -6.00 -11.49
C VAL A 39 -6.72 -6.14 -10.69
N ALA A 40 -7.27 -7.34 -10.56
CA ALA A 40 -8.48 -7.56 -9.75
C ALA A 40 -8.26 -7.19 -8.27
N LEU A 41 -7.10 -7.55 -7.70
CA LEU A 41 -6.77 -7.22 -6.31
C LEU A 41 -6.56 -5.72 -6.11
N VAL A 42 -5.89 -5.02 -7.03
CA VAL A 42 -5.70 -3.57 -6.89
C VAL A 42 -7.04 -2.84 -7.01
N LEU A 43 -7.94 -3.28 -7.89
CA LEU A 43 -9.29 -2.74 -7.97
C LEU A 43 -10.05 -2.94 -6.64
N LEU A 44 -9.96 -4.13 -6.05
CA LEU A 44 -10.54 -4.41 -4.74
C LEU A 44 -9.94 -3.53 -3.65
N ALA A 45 -8.61 -3.32 -3.64
CA ALA A 45 -7.93 -2.41 -2.73
C ALA A 45 -8.48 -0.97 -2.86
N PHE A 46 -8.63 -0.48 -4.09
CA PHE A 46 -9.23 0.82 -4.38
C PHE A 46 -10.69 0.91 -3.93
N THR A 47 -11.47 -0.17 -4.03
CA THR A 47 -12.85 -0.16 -3.51
C THR A 47 -12.90 0.01 -1.99
N LEU A 48 -12.04 -0.70 -1.25
CA LEU A 48 -11.95 -0.57 0.22
C LEU A 48 -11.48 0.84 0.62
N LEU A 49 -10.50 1.40 -0.09
CA LEU A 49 -10.07 2.77 0.11
C LEU A 49 -11.20 3.76 -0.17
N GLY A 50 -11.95 3.56 -1.25
CA GLY A 50 -13.11 4.38 -1.60
C GLY A 50 -14.20 4.37 -0.53
N VAL A 51 -14.40 3.25 0.16
CA VAL A 51 -15.28 3.19 1.33
C VAL A 51 -14.66 3.93 2.53
N ALA A 52 -13.36 3.75 2.79
CA ALA A 52 -12.68 4.41 3.90
C ALA A 52 -12.71 5.94 3.79
N VAL A 53 -12.59 6.48 2.58
CA VAL A 53 -12.65 7.92 2.28
C VAL A 53 -14.02 8.54 2.63
N ARG A 54 -15.08 7.74 2.79
CA ARG A 54 -16.38 8.24 3.27
C ARG A 54 -16.36 8.56 4.78
N GLU A 55 -15.43 7.95 5.51
CA GLU A 55 -15.33 8.02 6.98
C GLU A 55 -14.21 8.94 7.47
N VAL A 56 -13.17 9.14 6.64
CA VAL A 56 -12.01 9.98 6.98
C VAL A 56 -11.64 10.88 5.80
N PRO A 57 -10.98 12.03 6.04
CA PRO A 57 -10.55 12.92 4.96
C PRO A 57 -9.72 12.16 3.92
N VAL A 58 -9.97 12.45 2.64
CA VAL A 58 -9.28 11.84 1.48
C VAL A 58 -7.76 11.87 1.68
N ALA A 59 -7.23 13.01 2.12
CA ALA A 59 -5.80 13.20 2.36
C ALA A 59 -5.25 12.21 3.39
N VAL A 60 -5.97 11.98 4.49
CA VAL A 60 -5.56 11.04 5.55
C VAL A 60 -5.63 9.60 5.05
N ALA A 61 -6.69 9.21 4.34
CA ALA A 61 -6.84 7.88 3.77
C ALA A 61 -5.73 7.55 2.76
N TYR A 62 -5.46 8.46 1.82
CA TYR A 62 -4.42 8.28 0.81
C TYR A 62 -3.01 8.29 1.41
N ALA A 63 -2.74 9.15 2.38
CA ALA A 63 -1.47 9.15 3.09
C ALA A 63 -1.25 7.81 3.80
N ALA A 64 -2.25 7.33 4.56
CA ALA A 64 -2.15 6.06 5.28
C ALA A 64 -2.00 4.87 4.33
N TRP A 65 -2.83 4.76 3.29
CA TRP A 65 -2.76 3.68 2.32
C TRP A 65 -1.46 3.70 1.52
N GLY A 66 -1.08 4.85 0.96
CA GLY A 66 0.15 4.97 0.16
C GLY A 66 1.40 4.80 1.01
N GLY A 67 1.44 5.39 2.20
CA GLY A 67 2.60 5.30 3.09
C GLY A 67 2.85 3.88 3.59
N LEU A 68 1.79 3.21 4.08
CA LEU A 68 1.87 1.81 4.51
C LEU A 68 2.15 0.90 3.31
N GLY A 69 1.49 1.10 2.17
CA GLY A 69 1.70 0.33 0.95
C GLY A 69 3.16 0.35 0.48
N ILE A 70 3.77 1.53 0.42
CA ILE A 70 5.18 1.69 0.03
C ILE A 70 6.11 1.00 1.04
N VAL A 71 5.92 1.24 2.34
CA VAL A 71 6.74 0.66 3.40
C VAL A 71 6.65 -0.86 3.38
N THR A 72 5.44 -1.42 3.36
CA THR A 72 5.22 -2.87 3.35
C THR A 72 5.77 -3.50 2.07
N THR A 73 5.56 -2.88 0.90
CA THR A 73 6.09 -3.39 -0.37
C THR A 73 7.62 -3.34 -0.41
N ALA A 74 8.26 -2.28 0.10
CA ALA A 74 9.71 -2.19 0.20
C ALA A 74 10.31 -3.25 1.14
N LEU A 75 9.70 -3.45 2.31
CA LEU A 75 10.11 -4.49 3.26
C LEU A 75 9.92 -5.90 2.68
N LEU A 76 8.82 -6.12 1.96
CA LEU A 76 8.54 -7.40 1.32
C LEU A 76 9.50 -7.67 0.17
N SER A 77 9.83 -6.67 -0.64
CA SER A 77 10.81 -6.77 -1.74
C SER A 77 12.20 -7.11 -1.20
N ARG A 78 12.60 -6.55 -0.06
CA ARG A 78 13.84 -6.95 0.62
C ARG A 78 13.84 -8.43 1.02
N ARG A 79 12.70 -8.97 1.46
CA ARG A 79 12.58 -10.39 1.86
C ARG A 79 12.48 -11.35 0.68
N LEU A 80 11.69 -11.02 -0.34
CA LEU A 80 11.42 -11.89 -1.48
C LEU A 80 12.54 -11.85 -2.52
N ASP A 81 13.10 -10.67 -2.78
CA ASP A 81 14.07 -10.46 -3.85
C ASP A 81 15.51 -10.30 -3.32
N GLY A 82 15.70 -10.28 -2.01
CA GLY A 82 16.99 -10.02 -1.39
C GLY A 82 17.50 -8.59 -1.56
N THR A 83 16.65 -7.66 -2.01
CA THR A 83 17.03 -6.27 -2.28
C THR A 83 17.56 -5.60 -1.01
N ARG A 84 18.83 -5.16 -1.04
CA ARG A 84 19.42 -4.42 0.07
C ARG A 84 18.91 -2.98 0.03
N LEU A 85 18.14 -2.60 1.04
CA LEU A 85 17.75 -1.21 1.24
C LEU A 85 18.96 -0.40 1.69
N THR A 86 19.33 0.62 0.93
CA THR A 86 20.40 1.56 1.29
C THR A 86 19.98 2.40 2.50
N PRO A 87 20.93 2.99 3.25
CA PRO A 87 20.61 3.92 4.33
C PRO A 87 19.71 5.09 3.87
N THR A 88 19.88 5.55 2.63
CA THR A 88 19.03 6.58 2.01
C THR A 88 17.60 6.10 1.76
N ALA A 89 17.40 4.84 1.36
CA ALA A 89 16.06 4.27 1.21
C ALA A 89 15.34 4.20 2.56
N TRP A 90 16.06 3.84 3.63
CA TRP A 90 15.52 3.87 5.00
C TRP A 90 15.09 5.26 5.45
N ALA A 91 15.89 6.29 5.17
CA ALA A 91 15.53 7.67 5.45
C ALA A 91 14.26 8.09 4.69
N GLY A 92 14.13 7.70 3.41
CA GLY A 92 12.93 7.94 2.62
C GLY A 92 11.68 7.28 3.21
N LEU A 93 11.77 6.01 3.63
CA LEU A 93 10.67 5.30 4.29
C LEU A 93 10.25 5.97 5.61
N ALA A 94 11.22 6.45 6.39
CA ALA A 94 10.94 7.18 7.63
C ALA A 94 10.22 8.51 7.36
N LEU A 95 10.61 9.25 6.33
CA LEU A 95 9.92 10.48 5.91
C LEU A 95 8.50 10.21 5.43
N ILE A 96 8.28 9.12 4.69
CA ILE A 96 6.93 8.68 4.28
C ILE A 96 6.06 8.40 5.50
N LEU A 97 6.55 7.65 6.48
CA LEU A 97 5.78 7.39 7.71
C LEU A 97 5.54 8.66 8.52
N GLY A 98 6.52 9.57 8.56
CA GLY A 98 6.40 10.87 9.21
C GLY A 98 5.31 11.75 8.60
N SER A 99 5.18 11.77 7.26
CA SER A 99 4.15 12.56 6.59
C SER A 99 2.74 12.05 6.89
N VAL A 100 2.56 10.72 7.01
CA VAL A 100 1.29 10.12 7.44
C VAL A 100 0.92 10.56 8.85
N ALA A 101 1.88 10.54 9.78
CA ALA A 101 1.65 10.97 11.16
C ALA A 101 1.29 12.46 11.27
N LEU A 102 1.98 13.32 10.51
CA LEU A 102 1.72 14.77 10.48
C LEU A 102 0.36 15.12 9.87
N LEU A 103 -0.04 14.44 8.79
CA LEU A 103 -1.35 14.62 8.18
C LEU A 103 -2.48 14.13 9.08
N HIS A 104 -2.22 13.11 9.90
CA HIS A 104 -3.17 12.65 10.91
C HIS A 104 -3.34 13.66 12.06
N SER A 105 -2.27 14.35 12.47
CA SER A 105 -2.33 15.30 13.61
C SER A 105 -2.98 16.64 13.29
N HIS A 106 -3.12 16.99 12.01
CA HIS A 106 -3.71 18.26 11.55
C HIS A 106 -5.00 18.07 10.73
N GLY A 107 -5.62 16.89 10.78
CA GLY A 107 -6.85 16.54 10.06
C GLY A 107 -8.01 16.16 10.96
#